data_AF-A0A1A8EIH1-F1
#
_entry.id   AF-A0A1A8EIH1-F1
#
_cell.length_a   1.000
_cell.length_b   1.000
_cell.length_c   1.000
_cell.angle_alpha   90.00
_cell.angle_beta   90.00
_cell.angle_gamma   90.00
#
_symmetry.space_group_name_H-M   'P 1'
#
loop_
_entity.id
_entity.type
_entity.pdbx_description
1 polymer ?
#
loop_
_entity_poly.entity_id
_entity_poly.type
_entity_poly.pdbx_seq_one_letter_code
_entity_poly.pdbx_strand_id
1 'polypeptide(L)'
;MISKHSCEESDGGDGVEVVRNEQDTHPQHGVGQVTEKRIYLTSKLPTWIKTFVPQIFYVTETAWNFYPYTITEYSVSFLPKFSIRIETRFENNNGCNDNVFGDVPTPADS
;
A
#
# COMPACT_ATOMS: atom_id res chain seq x y z
N MET A 1 14.24 3.31 6.80
CA MET A 1 13.11 3.16 7.76
C MET A 1 12.22 1.98 7.34
N ILE A 2 11.78 1.91 6.07
CA ILE A 2 10.92 0.84 5.55
C ILE A 2 11.52 -0.58 5.70
N SER A 3 12.76 -0.79 5.26
CA SER A 3 13.40 -2.11 5.33
C SER A 3 13.63 -2.62 6.77
N LYS A 4 13.76 -1.71 7.74
CA LYS A 4 13.87 -2.07 9.16
C LYS A 4 12.52 -2.55 9.69
N HIS A 5 11.45 -1.80 9.41
CA HIS A 5 10.11 -2.16 9.84
C HIS A 5 9.62 -3.47 9.21
N SER A 6 9.87 -3.70 7.91
CA SER A 6 9.52 -4.99 7.27
C SER A 6 10.28 -6.18 7.87
N CYS A 7 11.52 -5.97 8.32
CA CYS A 7 12.31 -7.00 9.00
C CYS A 7 11.75 -7.31 10.39
N GLU A 8 11.41 -6.28 11.15
CA GLU A 8 10.81 -6.39 12.50
C GLU A 8 9.45 -7.10 12.47
N GLU A 9 8.68 -6.91 11.40
CA GLU A 9 7.36 -7.52 11.24
C GLU A 9 7.39 -8.97 10.69
N SER A 10 8.58 -9.47 10.31
CA SER A 10 8.77 -10.80 9.76
C SER A 10 9.31 -11.76 10.82
N ASP A 11 8.42 -12.47 11.52
CA ASP A 11 8.78 -13.53 12.47
C ASP A 11 7.75 -14.67 12.42
N GLY A 12 8.22 -15.91 12.62
CA GLY A 12 7.35 -17.08 12.84
C GLY A 12 6.43 -17.53 11.69
N GLY A 13 6.67 -17.10 10.44
CA GLY A 13 5.86 -17.47 9.27
C GLY A 13 4.81 -16.44 8.83
N ASP A 14 4.64 -15.38 9.62
CA ASP A 14 4.05 -14.11 9.18
C ASP A 14 5.20 -13.19 8.73
N GLY A 15 4.98 -12.39 7.67
CA GLY A 15 6.05 -11.52 7.17
C GLY A 15 5.77 -10.89 5.82
N VAL A 16 6.78 -10.15 5.34
CA VAL A 16 6.74 -9.41 4.08
C VAL A 16 7.71 -10.02 3.08
N GLU A 17 7.19 -10.56 1.99
CA GLU A 17 7.98 -11.07 0.87
C GLU A 17 8.03 -10.01 -0.24
N VAL A 18 9.22 -9.62 -0.67
CA VAL A 18 9.39 -8.72 -1.82
C VAL A 18 9.40 -9.57 -3.09
N VAL A 19 8.34 -9.45 -3.90
CA VAL A 19 8.16 -10.23 -5.14
C VAL A 19 8.78 -9.51 -6.33
N ARG A 20 8.61 -8.19 -6.39
CA ARG A 20 9.11 -7.35 -7.47
C ARG A 20 9.72 -6.09 -6.91
N ASN A 21 10.83 -5.66 -7.50
CA ASN A 21 11.47 -4.40 -7.19
C ASN A 21 12.22 -3.91 -8.43
N GLU A 22 11.57 -3.08 -9.24
CA GLU A 22 12.04 -2.67 -10.55
C GLU A 22 11.89 -1.17 -10.76
N GLN A 23 12.65 -0.62 -11.70
CA GLN A 23 12.46 0.76 -12.15
C GLN A 23 11.24 0.84 -13.08
N ASP A 24 10.49 1.93 -12.96
CA ASP A 24 9.37 2.25 -13.83
C ASP A 24 9.38 3.73 -14.19
N THR A 25 8.70 4.13 -15.26
CA THR A 25 8.61 5.53 -15.67
C THR A 25 7.15 5.95 -15.81
N HIS A 26 6.73 6.88 -14.95
CA HIS A 26 5.41 7.47 -15.04
C HIS A 26 5.38 8.57 -16.12
N PRO A 27 4.34 8.64 -16.97
CA PRO A 27 4.23 9.65 -18.02
C PRO A 27 4.34 11.10 -17.53
N GLN A 28 3.86 11.37 -16.31
CA GLN A 28 3.81 12.72 -15.72
C GLN A 28 4.84 12.95 -14.61
N HIS A 29 5.27 11.89 -13.92
CA HIS A 29 6.14 11.99 -12.72
C HIS A 29 7.56 11.50 -12.98
N GLY A 30 7.86 11.02 -14.19
CA GLY A 30 9.19 10.60 -14.58
C GLY A 30 9.59 9.24 -14.00
N VAL A 31 10.90 9.05 -13.86
CA VAL A 31 11.47 7.78 -13.40
C VAL A 31 11.20 7.58 -11.91
N GLY A 32 10.80 6.36 -11.56
CA GLY A 32 10.60 5.93 -10.19
C GLY A 32 10.86 4.45 -10.03
N GLN A 33 10.28 3.90 -8.97
CA GLN A 33 10.48 2.51 -8.58
C GLN A 33 9.14 1.87 -8.24
N VAL A 34 8.92 0.68 -8.76
CA VAL A 34 7.74 -0.12 -8.48
C VAL A 34 8.15 -1.32 -7.66
N THR A 35 7.49 -1.49 -6.52
CA THR A 35 7.68 -2.64 -5.66
C THR A 35 6.38 -3.39 -5.49
N GLU A 36 6.43 -4.70 -5.61
CA GLU A 36 5.33 -5.59 -5.24
C GLU A 36 5.77 -6.43 -4.05
N LYS A 37 4.96 -6.45 -3.00
CA LYS A 37 5.19 -7.25 -1.82
C LYS A 37 3.98 -8.10 -1.49
N ARG A 38 4.21 -9.29 -0.97
CA ARG A 38 3.19 -10.15 -0.38
C ARG A 38 3.31 -10.11 1.13
N ILE A 39 2.23 -9.75 1.78
CA ILE A 39 2.16 -9.63 3.24
C ILE A 39 1.31 -10.77 3.77
N TYR A 40 1.91 -11.62 4.59
CA TYR A 40 1.26 -12.73 5.26
C TYR A 40 0.83 -12.28 6.66
N LEU A 41 -0.49 -12.21 6.89
CA LEU A 41 -1.10 -11.65 8.12
C LEU A 41 -1.97 -12.65 8.88
N THR A 42 -1.96 -13.93 8.47
CA THR A 42 -2.89 -14.94 9.00
C THR A 42 -2.76 -15.10 10.52
N SER A 43 -1.56 -15.00 11.08
CA SER A 43 -1.33 -15.07 12.52
C SER A 43 -1.83 -13.80 13.22
N LYS A 44 -1.61 -12.62 12.61
CA LYS A 44 -1.95 -11.29 13.15
C LYS A 44 -3.43 -10.86 13.07
N LEU A 45 -4.29 -11.60 12.36
CA LEU A 45 -5.71 -11.25 12.27
C LEU A 45 -6.50 -11.51 13.57
N PRO A 46 -7.51 -10.66 13.90
CA PRO A 46 -8.50 -10.96 14.93
C PRO A 46 -9.24 -12.28 14.66
N THR A 47 -9.57 -13.03 15.72
CA THR A 47 -10.19 -14.37 15.63
C THR A 47 -11.49 -14.40 14.80
N TRP A 48 -12.33 -13.37 14.92
CA TRP A 48 -13.58 -13.29 14.17
C TRP A 48 -13.34 -13.14 12.66
N ILE A 49 -12.25 -12.48 12.23
CA ILE A 49 -11.88 -12.36 10.82
C ILE A 49 -11.39 -13.70 10.28
N LYS A 50 -10.61 -14.46 11.08
CA LYS A 50 -10.08 -15.78 10.69
C LYS A 50 -11.19 -16.76 10.26
N THR A 51 -12.42 -16.58 10.73
CA THR A 51 -13.57 -17.42 10.35
C THR A 51 -14.08 -17.13 8.93
N PHE A 52 -13.84 -15.93 8.39
CA PHE A 52 -14.35 -15.50 7.07
C PHE A 52 -13.30 -15.55 5.95
N VAL A 53 -12.03 -15.73 6.30
CA VAL A 53 -10.91 -15.68 5.34
C VAL A 53 -10.35 -17.09 5.11
N PRO A 54 -9.84 -17.40 3.89
CA PRO A 54 -9.17 -18.66 3.61
C PRO A 54 -8.01 -18.92 4.56
N GLN A 55 -7.70 -20.19 4.82
CA GLN A 55 -6.61 -20.58 5.74
C GLN A 55 -5.23 -20.08 5.29
N ILE A 56 -5.03 -19.95 3.98
CA ILE A 56 -3.81 -19.39 3.38
C ILE A 56 -4.23 -18.25 2.46
N PHE A 57 -3.91 -17.02 2.85
CA PHE A 57 -4.03 -15.86 1.98
C PHE A 57 -2.87 -14.90 2.25
N TYR A 58 -2.65 -13.99 1.31
CA TYR A 58 -1.73 -12.87 1.45
C TYR A 58 -2.39 -11.60 0.92
N VAL A 59 -1.91 -10.46 1.40
CA VAL A 59 -2.24 -9.15 0.85
C VAL A 59 -1.14 -8.79 -0.13
N THR A 60 -1.50 -8.41 -1.35
CA THR A 60 -0.56 -7.86 -2.32
C THR A 60 -0.49 -6.36 -2.14
N GLU A 61 0.68 -5.85 -1.76
CA GLU A 61 1.02 -4.43 -1.75
C GLU A 61 1.77 -4.11 -3.04
N THR A 62 1.20 -3.28 -3.90
CA THR A 62 1.90 -2.69 -5.04
C THR A 62 2.13 -1.22 -4.76
N ALA A 63 3.39 -0.80 -4.72
CA ALA A 63 3.76 0.59 -4.48
C ALA A 63 4.53 1.15 -5.68
N TRP A 64 4.09 2.32 -6.16
CA TRP A 64 4.72 3.10 -7.20
C TRP A 64 5.31 4.37 -6.57
N ASN A 65 6.63 4.38 -6.41
CA ASN A 65 7.37 5.49 -5.85
C ASN A 65 7.93 6.37 -6.96
N PHE A 66 7.22 7.44 -7.29
CA PHE A 66 7.63 8.49 -8.23
C PHE A 66 7.86 9.82 -7.48
N TYR A 67 8.67 9.79 -6.40
CA TYR A 67 8.89 10.94 -5.52
C TYR A 67 9.00 12.26 -6.31
N PRO A 68 8.22 13.29 -5.96
CA PRO A 68 7.48 13.49 -4.71
C PRO A 68 6.04 12.94 -4.70
N TYR A 69 5.66 12.09 -5.66
CA TYR A 69 4.34 11.45 -5.68
C TYR A 69 4.46 9.94 -5.50
N THR A 70 3.64 9.35 -4.66
CA THR A 70 3.66 7.91 -4.39
C THR A 70 2.24 7.38 -4.32
N ILE A 71 2.02 6.25 -4.99
CA ILE A 71 0.77 5.50 -4.91
C ILE A 71 1.10 4.15 -4.29
N THR A 72 0.31 3.71 -3.33
CA THR A 72 0.36 2.35 -2.79
C THR A 72 -1.02 1.74 -2.83
N GLU A 73 -1.16 0.57 -3.43
CA GLU A 73 -2.40 -0.18 -3.52
C GLU A 73 -2.26 -1.52 -2.81
N TYR A 74 -3.21 -1.82 -1.94
CA TYR A 74 -3.35 -3.11 -1.28
C TYR A 74 -4.56 -3.83 -1.85
N SER A 75 -4.35 -5.07 -2.29
CA SER A 75 -5.41 -5.96 -2.76
C SER A 75 -5.32 -7.31 -2.08
N VAL A 76 -6.45 -8.01 -2.00
CA VAL A 76 -6.54 -9.32 -1.38
C VAL A 76 -7.11 -10.32 -2.38
N SER A 77 -6.40 -11.42 -2.61
CA SER A 77 -6.70 -12.37 -3.69
C SER A 77 -8.10 -12.98 -3.65
N PHE A 78 -8.65 -13.21 -2.45
CA PHE A 78 -9.99 -13.79 -2.27
C PHE A 78 -11.12 -12.76 -2.14
N LEU A 79 -10.79 -11.47 -2.05
CA LEU A 79 -11.74 -10.35 -1.99
C LEU A 79 -11.36 -9.29 -3.02
N PRO A 80 -11.53 -9.54 -4.33
CA PRO A 80 -11.07 -8.63 -5.39
C PRO A 80 -11.78 -7.28 -5.39
N LYS A 81 -12.94 -7.16 -4.74
CA LYS A 81 -13.66 -5.89 -4.55
C LYS A 81 -13.10 -5.04 -3.40
N PHE A 82 -12.26 -5.63 -2.55
CA PHE A 82 -11.63 -4.92 -1.45
C PHE A 82 -10.24 -4.44 -1.88
N SER A 83 -10.10 -3.12 -1.96
CA SER A 83 -8.85 -2.45 -2.30
C SER A 83 -8.64 -1.27 -1.35
N ILE A 84 -7.41 -1.09 -0.87
CA ILE A 84 -6.99 0.12 -0.17
C ILE A 84 -6.00 0.84 -1.07
N ARG A 85 -6.31 2.06 -1.45
CA ARG A 85 -5.40 2.92 -2.23
C ARG A 85 -4.98 4.09 -1.37
N ILE A 86 -3.67 4.28 -1.26
CA ILE A 86 -3.05 5.38 -0.52
C ILE A 86 -2.26 6.21 -1.53
N GLU A 87 -2.60 7.48 -1.63
CA GLU A 87 -1.85 8.45 -2.43
C GLU A 87 -1.14 9.42 -1.50
N THR A 88 0.13 9.65 -1.77
CA THR A 88 0.98 10.55 -0.98
C THR A 88 1.66 11.53 -1.90
N ARG A 89 1.61 12.81 -1.54
CA ARG A 89 2.36 13.88 -2.20
C ARG A 89 3.21 14.62 -1.18
N PHE A 90 4.50 14.72 -1.46
CA PHE A 90 5.46 15.40 -0.60
C PHE A 90 5.62 16.85 -1.08
N GLU A 91 5.17 17.80 -0.27
CA GLU A 91 5.35 19.23 -0.52
C GLU A 91 6.23 19.85 0.56
N ASN A 92 7.14 20.75 0.15
CA ASN A 92 7.93 21.53 1.10
C ASN A 92 7.13 22.75 1.57
N ASN A 93 5.99 22.47 2.20
CA ASN A 93 5.15 23.45 2.86
C ASN A 93 4.83 22.96 4.27
N ASN A 94 4.44 23.85 5.18
CA ASN A 94 4.13 23.46 6.56
C ASN A 94 2.73 22.81 6.66
N GLY A 95 2.37 21.94 5.71
CA GLY A 95 1.05 21.32 5.60
C GLY A 95 -0.07 22.33 5.34
N CYS A 96 0.22 23.41 4.63
CA CYS A 96 -0.73 24.51 4.39
C CYS A 96 -1.58 24.34 3.14
N ASN A 97 -1.58 23.15 2.53
CA ASN A 97 -2.35 22.85 1.33
C ASN A 97 -3.54 21.95 1.69
N ASP A 98 -4.73 22.55 1.73
CA ASP A 98 -5.97 21.84 2.09
C ASP A 98 -6.51 20.92 0.98
N ASN A 99 -5.99 21.04 -0.26
CA ASN A 99 -6.40 20.20 -1.38
C ASN A 99 -5.22 19.83 -2.30
N VAL A 100 -4.35 18.97 -1.79
CA VAL A 100 -3.10 18.60 -2.45
C VAL A 100 -3.30 17.78 -3.75
N PHE A 101 -4.44 17.09 -3.87
CA PHE A 101 -4.77 16.24 -5.02
C PHE A 101 -5.76 16.88 -5.99
N GLY A 102 -6.38 18.01 -5.63
CA GLY A 102 -7.36 18.69 -6.47
C GLY A 102 -8.73 17.99 -6.51
N ASP A 103 -8.97 17.05 -5.61
CA ASP A 103 -10.20 16.26 -5.55
C ASP A 103 -11.34 17.03 -4.87
N VAL A 104 -12.55 16.54 -5.08
CA VAL A 104 -13.77 17.03 -4.44
C VAL A 104 -14.09 16.13 -3.25
N PRO A 105 -14.53 16.67 -2.10
CA PRO A 105 -15.01 15.86 -0.98
C PRO A 105 -16.03 14.81 -1.43
N THR A 106 -15.96 13.61 -0.84
CA THR A 106 -16.96 12.55 -1.06
C THR A 106 -17.62 12.17 0.27
N PRO A 107 -18.96 12.31 0.42
CA PRO A 107 -19.88 12.82 -0.58
C PRO A 107 -19.62 14.30 -0.87
N ALA A 108 -19.91 14.74 -2.09
CA ALA A 108 -19.90 16.16 -2.42
C ALA A 108 -20.93 16.83 -1.50
N ASP A 109 -20.54 17.94 -0.85
CA ASP A 109 -21.36 18.63 0.14
C ASP A 109 -22.82 18.77 -0.37
N SER A 110 -23.76 18.26 0.43
CA SER A 110 -25.20 18.31 0.21
C SER A 110 -25.75 19.73 0.20
#